data_AF-A0AA36D3R0-F1
#
_entry.id   AF-A0AA36D3R0-F1
#
_cell.length_a   1.000
_cell.length_b   1.000
_cell.length_c   1.000
_cell.angle_alpha   90.00
_cell.angle_beta   90.00
_cell.angle_gamma   90.00
#
_symmetry.space_group_name_H-M   'P 1'
#
loop_
_entity.id
_entity.type
_entity.pdbx_description
1 polymer ?
#
loop_
_entity_poly.entity_id
_entity_poly.type
_entity_poly.pdbx_seq_one_letter_code
_entity_poly.pdbx_strand_id
1 'polypeptide(L)'
;MLGWLLFAEIMNFCTFLNAQMIKPSGIDRIIGIETAPTQMVITTTKEGPTEQLSVKIEVTDLQDHRIFTPISLSGLFLLISRGRYTVPFLRPDHFYGVYFQSENTVNGVRMFHNETRIVKTMPRHGENTTNNFVDPRFEIYVHRNDENGGSNTEGVFVTIKWLTERRIPGSFLSIKIRVLCEHTNATENVHLRDTEAGITLEIAMDHKMDVEDMEENSHQIKANISPLKCREICWDVDYVLPVLSRNFTREFNRTCEKIEGTTTTTFVRELKSYKVIGNTLYVLTEIPENQADHGVVTLSAQNLAESMEEPIFKEYQVATTPNGTFMLQLEEGNAYAITYKYIKALPFKYSTKDHFMIEIPASKKSGNSSREELDSGSLVDLYGL
;
A
#
# COMPACT_ATOMS: atom_id res chain seq x y z
N MET A 1 3.41 -0.99 39.58
CA MET A 1 2.28 -1.65 40.25
C MET A 1 1.00 -0.93 39.83
N LEU A 2 0.08 -1.67 39.20
CA LEU A 2 -1.38 -1.46 39.03
C LEU A 2 -1.87 -0.10 38.49
N GLY A 3 -2.77 0.01 37.51
CA GLY A 3 -3.68 -0.93 36.83
C GLY A 3 -4.74 -0.04 36.16
N TRP A 4 -4.94 -0.10 34.84
CA TRP A 4 -6.05 -0.80 34.16
C TRP A 4 -7.42 -0.70 34.86
N LEU A 5 -8.40 -0.09 34.16
CA LEU A 5 -9.81 -0.51 33.97
C LEU A 5 -10.47 0.53 33.03
N LEU A 6 -10.86 0.20 31.79
CA LEU A 6 -12.01 -0.58 31.31
C LEU A 6 -13.33 0.20 31.23
N PHE A 7 -13.80 0.37 30.00
CA PHE A 7 -15.20 0.21 29.52
C PHE A 7 -15.05 -0.24 28.04
N ALA A 8 -15.33 -1.48 27.60
CA ALA A 8 -16.62 -2.21 27.53
C ALA A 8 -17.69 -1.34 26.81
N GLU A 9 -18.36 -1.67 25.71
CA GLU A 9 -18.67 -2.88 24.94
C GLU A 9 -19.12 -2.43 23.53
N ILE A 10 -18.93 -3.26 22.49
CA ILE A 10 -19.95 -3.73 21.54
C ILE A 10 -19.27 -4.84 20.74
N MET A 11 -19.39 -6.06 21.27
CA MET A 11 -19.10 -7.29 20.56
C MET A 11 -20.33 -7.62 19.71
N ASN A 12 -20.28 -7.32 18.41
CA ASN A 12 -21.17 -7.98 17.46
C ASN A 12 -20.55 -9.30 17.05
N PHE A 13 -21.03 -10.36 17.68
CA PHE A 13 -20.84 -11.75 17.27
C PHE A 13 -21.48 -11.95 15.89
N CYS A 14 -20.71 -11.79 14.82
CA CYS A 14 -21.04 -12.41 13.54
C CYS A 14 -20.26 -13.72 13.46
N THR A 15 -20.90 -14.80 13.90
CA THR A 15 -20.59 -16.15 13.45
C THR A 15 -20.65 -16.17 11.93
N PHE A 16 -19.50 -16.16 11.27
CA PHE A 16 -19.39 -16.46 9.85
C PHE A 16 -19.72 -17.93 9.64
N LEU A 17 -21.01 -18.19 9.48
CA LEU A 17 -21.50 -19.31 8.69
C LEU A 17 -20.77 -19.26 7.35
N ASN A 18 -20.16 -20.39 7.02
CA ASN A 18 -19.54 -20.69 5.76
C ASN A 18 -20.63 -20.61 4.67
N ALA A 19 -20.92 -19.41 4.18
CA ALA A 19 -21.81 -19.19 3.05
C ALA A 19 -21.05 -19.58 1.78
N GLN A 20 -20.89 -20.89 1.56
CA GLN A 20 -20.94 -21.37 0.20
C GLN A 20 -22.25 -20.82 -0.37
N MET A 21 -22.17 -19.95 -1.36
CA MET A 21 -23.33 -19.49 -2.10
C MET A 21 -24.08 -20.73 -2.59
N ILE A 22 -25.14 -21.13 -1.90
CA ILE A 22 -26.13 -22.05 -2.42
C ILE A 22 -26.75 -21.28 -3.58
N LYS A 23 -26.28 -21.53 -4.80
CA LYS A 23 -26.87 -20.97 -6.01
C LYS A 23 -28.34 -21.36 -5.98
N PRO A 24 -29.31 -20.40 -5.90
CA PRO A 24 -30.71 -20.76 -5.91
C PRO A 24 -31.00 -21.52 -7.19
N SER A 25 -31.57 -22.70 -7.04
CA SER A 25 -32.00 -23.58 -8.12
C SER A 25 -33.31 -23.07 -8.71
N GLY A 26 -33.47 -23.18 -10.03
CA GLY A 26 -34.70 -22.79 -10.72
C GLY A 26 -34.70 -21.39 -11.35
N ILE A 27 -33.54 -20.77 -11.53
CA ILE A 27 -33.39 -19.53 -12.29
C ILE A 27 -32.27 -19.64 -13.33
N ASP A 28 -32.49 -19.06 -14.51
CA ASP A 28 -31.53 -19.11 -15.61
C ASP A 28 -30.36 -18.14 -15.38
N ARG A 29 -29.16 -18.54 -15.82
CA ARG A 29 -27.91 -17.78 -15.70
C ARG A 29 -27.01 -18.03 -16.91
N ILE A 30 -26.18 -17.07 -17.28
CA ILE A 30 -25.14 -17.25 -18.29
C ILE A 30 -24.07 -18.22 -17.77
N ILE A 31 -23.84 -19.30 -18.51
CA ILE A 31 -22.71 -20.21 -18.32
C ILE A 31 -21.48 -19.64 -19.03
N GLY A 32 -21.64 -19.22 -20.28
CA GLY A 32 -20.53 -18.76 -21.10
C GLY A 32 -20.99 -17.95 -22.30
N ILE A 33 -20.05 -17.19 -22.87
CA ILE A 33 -20.25 -16.40 -24.08
C ILE A 33 -19.11 -16.72 -25.02
N GLU A 34 -19.42 -17.37 -26.14
CA GLU A 34 -18.47 -17.64 -27.21
C GLU A 34 -18.54 -16.50 -28.21
N THR A 35 -17.39 -15.93 -28.59
CA THR A 35 -17.33 -14.88 -29.59
C THR A 35 -16.72 -15.36 -30.89
N ALA A 36 -17.21 -14.79 -31.98
CA ALA A 36 -16.62 -14.86 -33.30
C ALA A 36 -16.49 -13.42 -33.86
N PRO A 37 -15.90 -13.22 -35.04
CA PRO A 37 -15.64 -11.87 -35.52
C PRO A 37 -16.89 -11.02 -35.78
N THR A 38 -18.04 -11.64 -36.04
CA THR A 38 -19.28 -10.89 -36.37
C THR A 38 -20.51 -11.37 -35.61
N GLN A 39 -20.30 -12.19 -34.58
CA GLN A 39 -21.38 -12.73 -33.77
C GLN A 39 -20.87 -13.16 -32.40
N MET A 40 -21.80 -13.29 -31.46
CA MET A 40 -21.56 -14.00 -30.21
C MET A 40 -22.69 -14.98 -29.93
N VAL A 41 -22.36 -16.02 -29.18
CA VAL A 41 -23.27 -17.07 -28.74
C VAL A 41 -23.27 -17.08 -27.22
N ILE A 42 -24.42 -16.77 -26.63
CA ILE A 42 -24.62 -16.78 -25.18
C ILE A 42 -25.27 -18.10 -24.81
N THR A 43 -24.63 -18.83 -23.89
CA THR A 43 -25.12 -20.13 -23.39
C THR A 43 -25.55 -19.98 -21.94
N THR A 44 -26.73 -20.50 -21.59
CA THR A 44 -27.34 -20.35 -20.26
C THR A 44 -27.68 -21.69 -19.61
N THR A 45 -27.93 -21.70 -18.30
CA THR A 45 -28.20 -22.91 -17.50
C THR A 45 -29.52 -23.58 -17.84
N LYS A 46 -30.51 -22.78 -18.26
CA LYS A 46 -31.90 -23.20 -18.52
C LYS A 46 -32.48 -23.99 -17.33
N GLU A 47 -32.26 -23.48 -16.12
CA GLU A 47 -32.78 -24.09 -14.91
C GLU A 47 -34.20 -23.60 -14.59
N GLY A 48 -35.11 -24.54 -14.33
CA GLY A 48 -36.48 -24.26 -13.87
C GLY A 48 -37.59 -24.59 -14.89
N PRO A 49 -38.87 -24.48 -14.48
CA PRO A 49 -40.02 -24.73 -15.35
C PRO A 49 -40.06 -23.71 -16.51
N THR A 50 -39.94 -24.21 -17.74
CA THR A 50 -39.85 -23.35 -18.93
C THR A 50 -41.12 -22.56 -19.25
N GLU A 51 -42.27 -23.00 -18.74
CA GLU A 51 -43.57 -22.35 -18.98
C GLU A 51 -43.66 -20.95 -18.32
N GLN A 52 -42.95 -20.75 -17.20
CA GLN A 52 -42.97 -19.51 -16.43
C GLN A 52 -41.62 -18.77 -16.46
N LEU A 53 -40.64 -19.31 -17.19
CA LEU A 53 -39.34 -18.69 -17.40
C LEU A 53 -39.44 -17.65 -18.52
N SER A 54 -38.88 -16.48 -18.25
CA SER A 54 -38.68 -15.40 -19.22
C SER A 54 -37.21 -14.97 -19.19
N VAL A 55 -36.62 -14.83 -20.37
CA VAL A 55 -35.24 -14.39 -20.55
C VAL A 55 -35.22 -13.17 -21.46
N LYS A 56 -34.53 -12.12 -21.02
CA LYS A 56 -34.25 -10.92 -21.80
C LYS A 56 -32.74 -10.73 -21.90
N ILE A 57 -32.23 -10.60 -23.12
CA ILE A 57 -30.83 -10.33 -23.41
C ILE A 57 -30.75 -9.04 -24.21
N GLU A 58 -30.02 -8.07 -23.68
CA GLU A 58 -29.73 -6.83 -24.36
C GLU A 58 -28.23 -6.74 -24.62
N VAL A 59 -27.85 -6.47 -25.86
CA VAL A 59 -26.45 -6.25 -26.23
C VAL A 59 -26.28 -4.77 -26.54
N THR A 60 -25.25 -4.17 -25.95
CA THR A 60 -24.91 -2.76 -26.14
C THR A 60 -23.51 -2.67 -26.71
N ASP A 61 -23.34 -1.94 -27.79
CA ASP A 61 -22.04 -1.51 -28.26
C ASP A 61 -21.43 -0.54 -27.23
N LEU A 62 -20.29 -0.90 -26.64
CA LEU A 62 -19.72 -0.13 -25.54
C LEU A 62 -18.96 1.11 -26.00
N GLN A 63 -18.67 1.23 -27.30
CA GLN A 63 -17.91 2.34 -27.86
C GLN A 63 -18.83 3.39 -28.46
N ASP A 64 -19.89 2.96 -29.14
CA ASP A 64 -20.86 3.86 -29.75
C ASP A 64 -22.16 4.00 -28.92
N HIS A 65 -22.24 3.33 -27.77
CA HIS A 65 -23.41 3.27 -26.88
C HIS A 65 -24.72 2.82 -27.57
N ARG A 66 -24.60 2.08 -28.68
CA ARG A 66 -25.74 1.62 -29.48
C ARG A 66 -26.30 0.33 -28.90
N ILE A 67 -27.58 0.33 -28.54
CA ILE A 67 -28.29 -0.88 -28.10
C ILE A 67 -28.81 -1.64 -29.33
N PHE A 68 -28.54 -2.95 -29.38
CA PHE A 68 -29.07 -3.85 -30.40
C PHE A 68 -30.48 -4.32 -30.03
N THR A 69 -31.22 -4.82 -31.03
CA THR A 69 -32.56 -5.38 -30.80
C THR A 69 -32.49 -6.48 -29.72
N PRO A 70 -33.22 -6.35 -28.61
CA PRO A 70 -33.13 -7.29 -27.51
C PRO A 70 -33.75 -8.63 -27.87
N ILE A 71 -33.13 -9.72 -27.39
CA ILE A 71 -33.72 -11.06 -27.46
C ILE A 71 -34.61 -11.21 -26.24
N SER A 72 -35.92 -11.34 -26.44
CA SER A 72 -36.88 -11.57 -25.37
C SER A 72 -37.66 -12.84 -25.68
N LEU A 73 -37.45 -13.89 -24.86
CA LEU A 73 -38.04 -15.21 -25.08
C LEU A 73 -38.67 -15.71 -23.79
N SER A 74 -39.84 -16.31 -23.91
CA SER A 74 -40.60 -16.90 -22.79
C SER A 74 -41.30 -18.18 -23.23
N GLY A 75 -41.62 -19.05 -22.27
CA GLY A 75 -42.44 -20.23 -22.51
C GLY A 75 -41.82 -21.20 -23.54
N LEU A 76 -42.63 -21.62 -24.52
CA LEU A 76 -42.27 -22.61 -25.53
C LEU A 76 -41.04 -22.21 -26.38
N PHE A 77 -40.78 -20.91 -26.57
CA PHE A 77 -39.63 -20.47 -27.37
C PHE A 77 -38.28 -20.77 -26.68
N LEU A 78 -38.25 -20.90 -25.36
CA LEU A 78 -37.07 -21.33 -24.60
C LEU A 78 -36.78 -22.84 -24.77
N LEU A 79 -37.78 -23.63 -25.16
CA LEU A 79 -37.57 -25.03 -25.53
C LEU A 79 -36.78 -25.14 -26.84
N ILE A 80 -37.06 -24.23 -27.78
CA ILE A 80 -36.41 -24.20 -29.10
C ILE A 80 -34.98 -23.68 -28.99
N SER A 81 -34.75 -22.59 -28.24
CA SER A 81 -33.41 -22.00 -28.09
C SER A 81 -32.44 -22.92 -27.35
N ARG A 82 -32.95 -23.83 -26.50
CA ARG A 82 -32.15 -24.75 -25.67
C ARG A 82 -31.05 -24.05 -24.87
N GLY A 83 -31.32 -22.82 -24.42
CA GLY A 83 -30.36 -22.02 -23.65
C GLY A 83 -29.20 -21.47 -24.48
N ARG A 84 -29.29 -21.47 -25.82
CA ARG A 84 -28.28 -20.92 -26.72
C ARG A 84 -28.86 -19.77 -27.54
N TYR A 85 -28.29 -18.59 -27.41
CA TYR A 85 -28.78 -17.36 -28.04
C TYR A 85 -27.68 -16.74 -28.90
N THR A 86 -27.94 -16.58 -30.19
CA THR A 86 -26.97 -16.00 -31.12
C THR A 86 -27.31 -14.55 -31.40
N VAL A 87 -26.31 -13.67 -31.26
CA VAL A 87 -26.40 -12.25 -31.62
C VAL A 87 -25.53 -12.03 -32.86
N PRO A 88 -26.12 -11.87 -34.06
CA PRO A 88 -25.40 -11.71 -35.30
C PRO A 88 -25.06 -10.23 -35.61
N PHE A 89 -24.31 -10.01 -36.70
CA PHE A 89 -24.00 -8.70 -37.28
C PHE A 89 -23.22 -7.75 -36.38
N LEU A 90 -22.41 -8.30 -35.48
CA LEU A 90 -21.47 -7.52 -34.67
C LEU A 90 -20.27 -7.07 -35.52
N ARG A 91 -19.67 -5.95 -35.14
CA ARG A 91 -18.35 -5.55 -35.64
C ARG A 91 -17.25 -6.43 -35.05
N PRO A 92 -16.23 -6.81 -35.84
CA PRO A 92 -15.04 -7.50 -35.35
C PRO A 92 -14.19 -6.59 -34.47
N ASP A 93 -13.39 -7.20 -33.60
CA ASP A 93 -12.47 -6.52 -32.69
C ASP A 93 -13.12 -5.41 -31.84
N HIS A 94 -14.33 -5.66 -31.35
CA HIS A 94 -15.17 -4.63 -30.74
C HIS A 94 -15.73 -5.07 -29.37
N PHE A 95 -15.88 -4.11 -28.46
CA PHE A 95 -16.38 -4.38 -27.11
C PHE A 95 -17.90 -4.21 -27.03
N TYR A 96 -18.55 -5.18 -26.39
CA TYR A 96 -19.98 -5.21 -26.17
C TYR A 96 -20.31 -5.52 -24.71
N GLY A 97 -21.36 -4.88 -24.21
CA GLY A 97 -21.97 -5.15 -22.93
C GLY A 97 -23.16 -6.07 -23.13
N VAL A 98 -23.16 -7.21 -22.47
CA VAL A 98 -24.29 -8.14 -22.43
C VAL A 98 -25.01 -7.93 -21.11
N TYR A 99 -26.26 -7.51 -21.17
CA TYR A 99 -27.17 -7.49 -20.02
C TYR A 99 -28.15 -8.65 -20.16
N PHE A 100 -28.13 -9.55 -19.17
CA PHE A 100 -29.01 -10.70 -19.11
C PHE A 100 -29.92 -10.57 -17.91
N GLN A 101 -31.20 -10.80 -18.15
CA GLN A 101 -32.24 -10.80 -17.13
C GLN A 101 -33.05 -12.08 -17.28
N SER A 102 -33.12 -12.85 -16.20
CA SER A 102 -33.99 -14.01 -16.08
C SER A 102 -35.03 -13.76 -15.00
N GLU A 103 -36.25 -14.15 -15.30
CA GLU A 103 -37.36 -14.14 -14.38
C GLU A 103 -38.07 -15.49 -14.44
N ASN A 104 -38.35 -16.07 -13.28
CA ASN A 104 -39.08 -17.33 -13.20
C ASN A 104 -40.04 -17.33 -12.00
N THR A 105 -41.06 -18.18 -12.04
CA THR A 105 -41.89 -18.47 -10.87
C THR A 105 -41.78 -19.96 -10.55
N VAL A 106 -41.29 -20.28 -9.35
CA VAL A 106 -41.09 -21.66 -8.89
C VAL A 106 -41.83 -21.81 -7.57
N ASN A 107 -42.78 -22.74 -7.52
CA ASN A 107 -43.62 -22.97 -6.33
C ASN A 107 -44.34 -21.69 -5.84
N GLY A 108 -44.79 -20.84 -6.77
CA GLY A 108 -45.46 -19.57 -6.45
C GLY A 108 -44.52 -18.44 -6.01
N VAL A 109 -43.20 -18.69 -5.92
CA VAL A 109 -42.19 -17.68 -5.60
C VAL A 109 -41.56 -17.15 -6.88
N ARG A 110 -41.63 -15.84 -7.09
CA ARG A 110 -40.98 -15.16 -8.21
C ARG A 110 -39.49 -15.01 -7.92
N MET A 111 -38.66 -15.61 -8.76
CA MET A 111 -37.21 -15.47 -8.75
C MET A 111 -36.78 -14.51 -9.86
N PHE A 112 -35.78 -13.69 -9.55
CA PHE A 112 -35.22 -12.71 -10.48
C PHE A 112 -33.70 -12.76 -10.43
N HIS A 113 -33.05 -12.73 -11.60
CA HIS A 113 -31.60 -12.73 -11.75
C HIS A 113 -31.23 -11.77 -12.86
N ASN A 114 -30.27 -10.91 -12.59
CA ASN A 114 -29.67 -10.02 -13.55
C ASN A 114 -28.15 -10.17 -13.50
N GLU A 115 -27.52 -10.16 -14.67
CA GLU A 115 -26.06 -10.10 -14.76
C GLU A 115 -25.64 -9.26 -15.95
N THR A 116 -24.47 -8.67 -15.84
CA THR A 116 -23.81 -7.89 -16.90
C THR A 116 -22.45 -8.47 -17.18
N ARG A 117 -22.06 -8.54 -18.46
CA ARG A 117 -20.70 -8.95 -18.86
C ARG A 117 -20.15 -8.04 -19.94
N ILE A 118 -18.87 -7.69 -19.84
CA ILE A 118 -18.11 -7.11 -20.95
C ILE A 118 -17.51 -8.24 -21.78
N VAL A 119 -17.72 -8.18 -23.10
CA VAL A 119 -17.29 -9.20 -24.05
C VAL A 119 -16.65 -8.54 -25.26
N LYS A 120 -15.58 -9.13 -25.79
CA LYS A 120 -14.92 -8.65 -27.02
C LYS A 120 -15.08 -9.65 -28.17
N THR A 121 -15.48 -9.17 -29.35
CA THR A 121 -15.50 -9.98 -30.58
C THR A 121 -14.09 -10.20 -31.12
N MET A 122 -13.90 -11.30 -31.83
CA MET A 122 -12.59 -11.64 -32.43
C MET A 122 -12.27 -10.71 -33.63
N PRO A 123 -10.99 -10.50 -33.97
CA PRO A 123 -10.61 -9.84 -35.22
C PRO A 123 -10.91 -10.73 -36.44
N ARG A 124 -10.99 -10.14 -37.64
CA ARG A 124 -11.09 -10.94 -38.89
C ARG A 124 -9.74 -11.60 -39.20
N HIS A 125 -9.77 -12.84 -39.70
CA HIS A 125 -8.55 -13.55 -40.13
C HIS A 125 -7.70 -12.68 -41.08
N GLY A 126 -6.41 -12.50 -40.76
CA GLY A 126 -5.45 -11.76 -41.59
C GLY A 126 -4.89 -10.48 -40.99
N GLU A 127 -5.40 -10.00 -39.86
CA GLU A 127 -4.69 -9.01 -39.05
C GLU A 127 -3.61 -9.73 -38.23
N ASN A 128 -2.36 -9.65 -38.71
CA ASN A 128 -1.20 -10.02 -37.91
C ASN A 128 -1.31 -9.34 -36.54
N THR A 129 -1.38 -10.16 -35.50
CA THR A 129 -1.55 -9.82 -34.08
C THR A 129 -0.31 -9.13 -33.49
N THR A 130 0.22 -8.13 -34.19
CA THR A 130 1.28 -7.23 -33.69
C THR A 130 0.74 -5.85 -33.34
N ASN A 131 -0.48 -5.48 -33.77
CA ASN A 131 -1.20 -4.28 -33.30
C ASN A 131 -2.32 -4.62 -32.30
N ASN A 132 -1.98 -5.57 -31.43
CA ASN A 132 -2.49 -5.85 -30.09
C ASN A 132 -3.37 -4.76 -29.44
N PHE A 133 -4.67 -4.84 -29.68
CA PHE A 133 -5.65 -4.44 -28.69
C PHE A 133 -6.05 -5.66 -27.86
N VAL A 134 -5.14 -6.07 -26.99
CA VAL A 134 -5.39 -7.13 -26.02
C VAL A 134 -6.45 -6.63 -25.04
N ASP A 135 -7.32 -7.54 -24.61
CA ASP A 135 -7.99 -7.53 -23.29
C ASP A 135 -7.39 -6.50 -22.33
N PRO A 136 -8.14 -5.59 -21.65
CA PRO A 136 -7.57 -4.58 -20.74
C PRO A 136 -6.40 -5.16 -19.95
N ARG A 137 -5.17 -4.79 -20.37
CA ARG A 137 -3.97 -5.33 -19.73
C ARG A 137 -3.59 -4.35 -18.67
N PHE A 138 -3.47 -4.87 -17.47
CA PHE A 138 -2.98 -4.15 -16.33
C PHE A 138 -1.99 -5.05 -15.61
N GLU A 139 -1.16 -4.42 -14.82
CA GLU A 139 -0.23 -5.08 -13.93
C GLU A 139 -0.50 -4.58 -12.52
N ILE A 140 -0.50 -5.51 -11.58
CA ILE A 140 -0.50 -5.23 -10.14
C ILE A 140 0.68 -5.99 -9.58
N TYR A 141 1.57 -5.27 -8.90
CA TYR A 141 2.75 -5.86 -8.30
C TYR A 141 3.09 -5.19 -6.97
N VAL A 142 3.66 -5.97 -6.06
CA VAL A 142 4.14 -5.50 -4.76
C VAL A 142 5.64 -5.20 -4.85
N HIS A 143 6.08 -4.07 -4.29
CA HIS A 143 7.50 -3.71 -4.22
C HIS A 143 7.82 -2.92 -2.94
N ARG A 144 9.12 -2.72 -2.65
CA ARG A 144 9.60 -1.97 -1.46
C ARG A 144 10.30 -0.65 -1.79
N ASN A 145 10.44 -0.32 -3.07
CA ASN A 145 11.07 0.94 -3.48
C ASN A 145 10.01 2.03 -3.64
N ASP A 146 10.29 3.24 -3.15
CA ASP A 146 9.51 4.42 -3.53
C ASP A 146 9.72 4.72 -5.03
N GLU A 147 8.71 5.26 -5.71
CA GLU A 147 8.76 5.60 -7.14
C GLU A 147 9.87 6.60 -7.48
N ASN A 148 10.36 7.36 -6.48
CA ASN A 148 11.48 8.29 -6.61
C ASN A 148 12.87 7.62 -6.42
N GLY A 149 12.93 6.30 -6.28
CA GLY A 149 14.18 5.58 -5.98
C GLY A 149 14.66 5.76 -4.53
N GLY A 150 13.82 6.34 -3.66
CA GLY A 150 14.07 6.43 -2.23
C GLY A 150 14.06 5.02 -1.60
N SER A 151 15.13 4.70 -0.88
CA SER A 151 15.35 3.39 -0.25
C SER A 151 14.58 3.23 1.07
N ASN A 152 13.30 3.58 1.13
CA ASN A 152 12.50 3.28 2.32
C ASN A 152 12.19 1.77 2.36
N THR A 153 13.08 1.01 3.00
CA THR A 153 12.97 -0.46 3.07
C THR A 153 11.86 -0.95 4.00
N GLU A 154 11.33 -0.07 4.85
CA GLU A 154 10.15 -0.34 5.68
C GLU A 154 8.88 -0.31 4.84
N GLY A 155 8.82 0.56 3.81
CA GLY A 155 7.65 0.71 2.95
C GLY A 155 7.36 -0.55 2.14
N VAL A 156 6.07 -0.92 2.10
CA VAL A 156 5.54 -1.91 1.14
C VAL A 156 4.53 -1.19 0.26
N PHE A 157 4.76 -1.23 -1.04
CA PHE A 157 3.96 -0.51 -2.02
C PHE A 157 3.24 -1.49 -2.94
N VAL A 158 1.99 -1.19 -3.25
CA VAL A 158 1.23 -1.86 -4.30
C VAL A 158 1.04 -0.88 -5.43
N THR A 159 1.55 -1.25 -6.61
CA THR A 159 1.41 -0.43 -7.79
C THR A 159 0.49 -1.11 -8.79
N ILE A 160 -0.46 -0.33 -9.30
CA ILE A 160 -1.47 -0.74 -10.28
C ILE A 160 -1.23 0.12 -11.53
N LYS A 161 -0.91 -0.50 -12.67
CA LYS A 161 -0.59 0.21 -13.90
C LYS A 161 -1.34 -0.36 -15.09
N TRP A 162 -1.79 0.51 -15.98
CA TRP A 162 -2.26 0.09 -17.29
C TRP A 162 -1.07 -0.29 -18.17
N LEU A 163 -1.16 -1.44 -18.85
CA LEU A 163 -0.18 -1.87 -19.85
C LEU A 163 -0.65 -1.54 -21.28
N THR A 164 -1.94 -1.25 -21.47
CA THR A 164 -2.52 -0.85 -22.75
C THR A 164 -2.74 0.65 -22.79
N GLU A 165 -2.18 1.31 -23.80
CA GLU A 165 -2.34 2.77 -23.96
C GLU A 165 -3.78 3.15 -24.28
N ARG A 166 -4.41 2.38 -25.16
CA ARG A 166 -5.78 2.65 -25.61
C ARG A 166 -6.71 1.85 -24.70
N ARG A 167 -7.75 2.52 -24.21
CA ARG A 167 -8.71 2.05 -23.22
C ARG A 167 -10.11 2.49 -23.66
N ILE A 168 -11.16 1.83 -23.19
CA ILE A 168 -12.52 2.29 -23.47
C ILE A 168 -12.76 3.58 -22.66
N PRO A 169 -13.14 4.70 -23.30
CA PRO A 169 -13.39 5.94 -22.58
C PRO A 169 -14.42 5.78 -21.46
N GLY A 170 -14.12 6.29 -20.27
CA GLY A 170 -14.99 6.19 -19.10
C GLY A 170 -14.98 4.83 -18.39
N SER A 171 -14.12 3.90 -18.82
CA SER A 171 -13.88 2.66 -18.07
C SER A 171 -12.92 2.87 -16.90
N PHE A 172 -12.96 1.96 -15.93
CA PHE A 172 -12.01 1.93 -14.83
C PHE A 172 -11.81 0.51 -14.33
N LEU A 173 -10.67 0.25 -13.68
CA LEU A 173 -10.49 -0.94 -12.86
C LEU A 173 -10.95 -0.62 -11.45
N SER A 174 -11.77 -1.49 -10.87
CA SER A 174 -12.09 -1.53 -9.45
C SER A 174 -11.28 -2.65 -8.82
N ILE A 175 -10.31 -2.28 -7.98
CA ILE A 175 -9.40 -3.22 -7.32
C ILE A 175 -9.73 -3.24 -5.84
N LYS A 176 -10.02 -4.42 -5.31
CA LYS A 176 -10.19 -4.63 -3.87
C LYS A 176 -8.95 -5.31 -3.31
N ILE A 177 -8.11 -4.54 -2.65
CA ILE A 177 -6.89 -5.02 -1.99
C ILE A 177 -7.23 -5.51 -0.59
N ARG A 178 -6.66 -6.63 -0.18
CA ARG A 178 -6.81 -7.20 1.16
C ARG A 178 -5.45 -7.61 1.70
N VAL A 179 -5.06 -7.05 2.84
CA VAL A 179 -3.85 -7.44 3.57
C VAL A 179 -4.25 -8.44 4.64
N LEU A 180 -3.68 -9.65 4.56
CA LEU A 180 -3.99 -10.75 5.46
C LEU A 180 -2.94 -10.83 6.57
N CYS A 181 -3.40 -10.68 7.81
CA CYS A 181 -2.57 -10.78 9.00
C CYS A 181 -3.15 -11.85 9.94
N GLU A 182 -2.35 -12.35 10.88
CA GLU A 182 -2.68 -13.53 11.71
C GLU A 182 -4.09 -13.51 12.35
N HIS A 183 -4.59 -12.34 12.74
CA HIS A 183 -5.90 -12.20 13.40
C HIS A 183 -6.78 -11.09 12.81
N THR A 184 -6.30 -10.37 11.79
CA THR A 184 -6.98 -9.20 11.24
C THR A 184 -6.75 -9.14 9.74
N ASN A 185 -7.76 -8.65 9.01
CA ASN A 185 -7.62 -8.33 7.60
C ASN A 185 -7.96 -6.86 7.38
N ALA A 186 -7.07 -6.13 6.70
CA ALA A 186 -7.34 -4.79 6.23
C ALA A 186 -7.78 -4.85 4.77
N THR A 187 -8.76 -4.04 4.37
CA THR A 187 -9.26 -4.03 2.99
C THR A 187 -9.41 -2.61 2.49
N GLU A 188 -8.97 -2.36 1.27
CA GLU A 188 -9.06 -1.07 0.60
C GLU A 188 -9.59 -1.25 -0.82
N ASN A 189 -10.46 -0.34 -1.28
CA ASN A 189 -10.96 -0.35 -2.64
C ASN A 189 -10.35 0.82 -3.41
N VAL A 190 -9.68 0.52 -4.52
CA VAL A 190 -8.97 1.51 -5.34
C VAL A 190 -9.55 1.47 -6.74
N HIS A 191 -9.67 2.63 -7.39
CA HIS A 191 -10.21 2.75 -8.73
C HIS A 191 -9.17 3.38 -9.64
N LEU A 192 -8.74 2.66 -10.67
CA LEU A 192 -7.81 3.18 -11.68
C LEU A 192 -8.60 3.53 -12.95
N ARG A 193 -8.73 4.83 -13.25
CA ARG A 193 -9.51 5.32 -14.39
C ARG A 193 -8.76 5.12 -15.71
N ASP A 194 -9.51 5.18 -16.80
CA ASP A 194 -8.96 5.13 -18.16
C ASP A 194 -8.01 6.29 -18.50
N THR A 195 -8.13 7.42 -17.79
CA THR A 195 -7.27 8.60 -17.99
C THR A 195 -5.96 8.56 -17.18
N GLU A 196 -5.85 7.68 -16.19
CA GLU A 196 -4.71 7.60 -15.27
C GLU A 196 -3.71 6.57 -15.79
N ALA A 197 -2.39 6.78 -15.65
CA ALA A 197 -1.41 5.78 -16.09
C ALA A 197 -1.27 4.63 -15.08
N GLY A 198 -1.32 4.97 -13.79
CA GLY A 198 -1.25 4.04 -12.68
C GLY A 198 -1.44 4.74 -11.34
N ILE A 199 -1.57 3.94 -10.29
CA ILE A 199 -1.69 4.38 -8.89
C ILE A 199 -0.75 3.52 -8.06
N THR A 200 -0.07 4.14 -7.10
CA THR A 200 0.77 3.47 -6.10
C THR A 200 0.23 3.76 -4.71
N LEU A 201 0.12 2.72 -3.90
CA LEU A 201 -0.41 2.76 -2.54
C LEU A 201 0.65 2.28 -1.58
N GLU A 202 0.92 3.05 -0.54
CA GLU A 202 1.75 2.60 0.58
C GLU A 202 0.89 1.80 1.57
N ILE A 203 1.32 0.59 1.88
CA ILE A 203 0.74 -0.25 2.92
C ILE A 203 1.56 -0.05 4.20
N ALA A 204 1.02 0.76 5.10
CA ALA A 204 1.56 0.87 6.45
C ALA A 204 1.34 -0.43 7.22
N MET A 205 2.42 -1.03 7.72
CA MET A 205 2.37 -2.24 8.54
C MET A 205 3.47 -2.25 9.60
N ASP A 206 3.26 -3.04 10.64
CA ASP A 206 4.28 -3.26 11.67
C ASP A 206 5.32 -4.26 11.18
N HIS A 207 6.59 -3.93 11.45
CA HIS A 207 7.74 -4.76 11.10
C HIS A 207 8.46 -5.26 12.36
N LYS A 208 8.98 -6.48 12.27
CA LYS A 208 10.06 -6.94 13.13
C LYS A 208 11.39 -6.56 12.48
N MET A 209 12.24 -5.87 13.23
CA MET A 209 13.59 -5.49 12.81
C MET A 209 14.59 -6.18 13.72
N ASP A 210 15.44 -7.00 13.12
CA ASP A 210 16.61 -7.57 13.79
C ASP A 210 17.84 -6.82 13.24
N VAL A 211 18.51 -6.04 14.10
CA VAL A 211 19.65 -5.19 13.73
C VAL A 211 20.93 -5.77 14.32
N GLU A 212 21.96 -5.88 13.48
CA GLU A 212 23.27 -6.42 13.83
C GLU A 212 24.37 -5.43 13.39
N ASP A 213 25.36 -5.21 14.24
CA ASP A 213 26.57 -4.48 13.85
C ASP A 213 27.45 -5.38 12.97
N MET A 214 27.93 -4.85 11.84
CA MET A 214 28.68 -5.67 10.88
C MET A 214 30.13 -5.91 11.32
N GLU A 215 30.79 -4.88 11.86
CA GLU A 215 32.14 -4.95 12.43
C GLU A 215 32.25 -3.92 13.57
N GLU A 216 32.97 -4.26 14.64
CA GLU A 216 33.34 -3.32 15.70
C GLU A 216 34.10 -2.12 15.07
N ASN A 217 33.53 -0.92 15.17
CA ASN A 217 34.05 0.36 14.61
C ASN A 217 33.81 0.62 13.11
N SER A 218 33.05 -0.20 12.39
CA SER A 218 32.68 0.10 10.99
C SER A 218 31.58 1.18 10.87
N HIS A 219 30.91 1.52 11.97
CA HIS A 219 29.70 2.34 12.00
C HIS A 219 28.61 1.83 11.05
N GLN A 220 28.67 0.55 10.69
CA GLN A 220 27.79 -0.08 9.72
C GLN A 220 26.89 -1.08 10.41
N ILE A 221 25.60 -0.90 10.21
CA ILE A 221 24.57 -1.79 10.73
C ILE A 221 23.88 -2.51 9.57
N LYS A 222 23.46 -3.73 9.86
CA LYS A 222 22.64 -4.56 8.99
C LYS A 222 21.30 -4.79 9.65
N ALA A 223 20.21 -4.51 8.94
CA ALA A 223 18.85 -4.77 9.41
C ALA A 223 18.19 -5.84 8.56
N ASN A 224 17.63 -6.84 9.22
CA ASN A 224 16.68 -7.77 8.65
C ASN A 224 15.26 -7.33 9.03
N ILE A 225 14.50 -6.88 8.02
CA ILE A 225 13.18 -6.26 8.18
C ILE A 225 12.14 -7.24 7.64
N SER A 226 11.31 -7.76 8.54
CA SER A 226 10.25 -8.72 8.19
C SER A 226 8.88 -8.24 8.67
N PRO A 227 7.79 -8.55 7.96
CA PRO A 227 6.45 -8.26 8.45
C PRO A 227 6.19 -8.95 9.80
N LEU A 228 5.69 -8.20 10.79
CA LEU A 228 5.48 -8.74 12.13
C LEU A 228 4.32 -9.75 12.15
N LYS A 229 3.15 -9.34 11.64
CA LYS A 229 1.90 -10.13 11.70
C LYS A 229 1.25 -10.40 10.35
N CYS A 230 1.59 -9.62 9.33
CA CYS A 230 0.98 -9.71 8.01
C CYS A 230 1.81 -10.60 7.10
N ARG A 231 1.17 -11.45 6.29
CA ARG A 231 1.87 -12.49 5.53
C ARG A 231 1.62 -12.39 4.03
N GLU A 232 0.43 -11.95 3.63
CA GLU A 232 0.00 -11.95 2.24
C GLU A 232 -0.81 -10.70 1.91
N ILE A 233 -0.69 -10.25 0.65
CA ILE A 233 -1.54 -9.24 0.05
C ILE A 233 -2.28 -9.90 -1.10
N CYS A 234 -3.60 -9.80 -1.09
CA CYS A 234 -4.45 -10.31 -2.14
C CYS A 234 -5.22 -9.18 -2.81
N TRP A 235 -5.59 -9.36 -4.08
CA TRP A 235 -6.46 -8.43 -4.77
C TRP A 235 -7.47 -9.15 -5.66
N ASP A 236 -8.68 -8.61 -5.66
CA ASP A 236 -9.74 -8.91 -6.63
C ASP A 236 -9.82 -7.73 -7.62
N VAL A 237 -10.01 -7.98 -8.91
CA VAL A 237 -10.06 -6.94 -9.93
C VAL A 237 -11.30 -7.10 -10.79
N ASP A 238 -12.05 -6.00 -10.93
CA ASP A 238 -13.15 -5.88 -11.86
C ASP A 238 -12.86 -4.76 -12.86
N TYR A 239 -12.96 -5.06 -14.15
CA TYR A 239 -13.01 -4.03 -15.18
C TYR A 239 -14.45 -3.56 -15.34
N VAL A 240 -14.68 -2.28 -15.10
CA VAL A 240 -16.02 -1.68 -15.03
C VAL A 240 -16.15 -0.61 -16.11
N LEU A 241 -17.28 -0.64 -16.82
CA LEU A 241 -17.66 0.41 -17.74
C LEU A 241 -19.12 0.81 -17.51
N PRO A 242 -19.36 2.01 -16.94
CA PRO A 242 -20.68 2.59 -16.86
C PRO A 242 -21.16 3.04 -18.25
N VAL A 243 -22.27 2.51 -18.72
CA VAL A 243 -22.94 2.95 -19.95
C VAL A 243 -24.42 3.13 -19.67
N LEU A 244 -24.93 4.32 -20.00
CA LEU A 244 -26.31 4.73 -19.72
C LEU A 244 -26.61 4.61 -18.21
N SER A 245 -27.55 3.75 -17.81
CA SER A 245 -27.94 3.51 -16.42
C SER A 245 -27.42 2.16 -15.88
N ARG A 246 -26.39 1.58 -16.49
CA ARG A 246 -25.86 0.25 -16.13
C ARG A 246 -24.35 0.24 -16.06
N ASN A 247 -23.83 -0.58 -15.15
CA ASN A 247 -22.41 -0.88 -15.08
C ASN A 247 -22.19 -2.24 -15.70
N PHE A 248 -21.44 -2.29 -16.80
CA PHE A 248 -20.95 -3.56 -17.34
C PHE A 248 -19.65 -3.91 -16.63
N THR A 249 -19.51 -5.16 -16.22
CA THR A 249 -18.35 -5.62 -15.46
C THR A 249 -17.70 -6.82 -16.14
N ARG A 250 -16.41 -6.98 -15.90
CA ARG A 250 -15.66 -8.20 -16.17
C ARG A 250 -14.75 -8.47 -14.99
N GLU A 251 -15.03 -9.58 -14.32
CA GLU A 251 -14.28 -10.04 -13.15
C GLU A 251 -13.01 -10.77 -13.60
N PHE A 252 -11.92 -10.54 -12.90
CA PHE A 252 -10.66 -11.28 -13.03
C PHE A 252 -10.44 -12.18 -11.82
N ASN A 253 -9.56 -13.17 -11.97
CA ASN A 253 -9.23 -14.06 -10.87
C ASN A 253 -8.53 -13.29 -9.74
N ARG A 254 -8.86 -13.67 -8.51
CA ARG A 254 -8.14 -13.23 -7.33
C ARG A 254 -6.69 -13.71 -7.38
N THR A 255 -5.77 -12.80 -7.10
CA THR A 255 -4.33 -13.10 -6.96
C THR A 255 -3.88 -12.76 -5.55
N CYS A 256 -2.89 -13.49 -5.04
CA CYS A 256 -2.25 -13.23 -3.75
C CYS A 256 -0.74 -13.33 -3.89
N GLU A 257 -0.02 -12.42 -3.25
CA GLU A 257 1.43 -12.42 -3.13
C GLU A 257 1.85 -12.43 -1.66
N LYS A 258 2.97 -13.09 -1.37
CA LYS A 258 3.57 -13.10 -0.03
C LYS A 258 4.33 -11.80 0.20
N ILE A 259 4.23 -11.29 1.43
CA ILE A 259 5.02 -10.15 1.87
C ILE A 259 6.35 -10.69 2.39
N GLU A 260 7.37 -10.67 1.55
CA GLU A 260 8.70 -11.13 1.92
C GLU A 260 9.43 -10.10 2.79
N GLY A 261 10.29 -10.60 3.68
CA GLY A 261 11.25 -9.76 4.40
C GLY A 261 12.34 -9.23 3.47
N THR A 262 13.06 -8.21 3.92
CA THR A 262 14.21 -7.67 3.19
C THR A 262 15.39 -7.45 4.13
N THR A 263 16.58 -7.46 3.58
CA THR A 263 17.80 -7.16 4.32
C THR A 263 18.48 -5.97 3.68
N THR A 264 18.87 -5.01 4.51
CA THR A 264 19.56 -3.80 4.05
C THR A 264 20.67 -3.44 5.04
N THR A 265 21.66 -2.70 4.56
CA THR A 265 22.79 -2.22 5.36
C THR A 265 22.89 -0.71 5.23
N THR A 266 23.36 -0.06 6.28
CA THR A 266 23.56 1.39 6.26
C THR A 266 24.59 1.81 7.29
N PHE A 267 25.15 3.01 7.11
CA PHE A 267 26.02 3.64 8.09
C PHE A 267 25.24 4.49 9.09
N VAL A 268 25.69 4.51 10.33
CA VAL A 268 25.14 5.25 11.46
C VAL A 268 26.12 6.35 11.85
N ARG A 269 25.58 7.48 12.32
CA ARG A 269 26.38 8.55 12.88
C ARG A 269 26.64 8.32 14.37
N GLU A 270 27.89 8.39 14.77
CA GLU A 270 28.29 8.21 16.16
C GLU A 270 28.86 9.49 16.77
N LEU A 271 28.70 9.59 18.09
CA LEU A 271 29.34 10.61 18.92
C LEU A 271 30.83 10.31 19.03
N LYS A 272 31.69 11.21 18.55
CA LYS A 272 33.15 11.04 18.62
C LYS A 272 33.74 11.70 19.86
N SER A 273 33.41 12.97 20.06
CA SER A 273 33.90 13.76 21.19
C SER A 273 33.06 15.00 21.38
N TYR A 274 33.29 15.70 22.49
CA TYR A 274 32.70 17.00 22.74
C TYR A 274 33.76 17.97 23.27
N LYS A 275 33.47 19.26 23.15
CA LYS A 275 34.29 20.34 23.66
C LYS A 275 33.42 21.51 24.10
N VAL A 276 33.78 22.14 25.22
CA VAL A 276 33.17 23.39 25.66
C VAL A 276 34.09 24.55 25.31
N ILE A 277 33.57 25.60 24.65
CA ILE A 277 34.30 26.84 24.39
C ILE A 277 33.40 28.00 24.82
N GLY A 278 33.84 28.76 25.84
CA GLY A 278 33.00 29.75 26.50
C GLY A 278 31.78 29.07 27.12
N ASN A 279 30.59 29.52 26.72
CA ASN A 279 29.30 28.96 27.15
C ASN A 279 28.60 28.14 26.05
N THR A 280 29.37 27.65 25.06
CA THR A 280 28.85 26.83 23.98
C THR A 280 29.47 25.43 24.03
N LEU A 281 28.60 24.41 24.08
CA LEU A 281 28.96 23.02 23.86
C LEU A 281 29.08 22.77 22.35
N TYR A 282 30.16 22.12 21.93
CA TYR A 282 30.38 21.60 20.58
C TYR A 282 30.44 20.08 20.66
N VAL A 283 29.59 19.40 19.90
CA VAL A 283 29.52 17.95 19.80
C VAL A 283 30.00 17.54 18.42
N LEU A 284 31.08 16.77 18.37
CA LEU A 284 31.68 16.26 17.15
C LEU A 284 31.20 14.83 16.92
N THR A 285 30.74 14.56 15.71
CA THR A 285 30.22 13.26 15.29
C THR A 285 30.90 12.80 14.02
N GLU A 286 30.90 11.50 13.79
CA GLU A 286 31.55 10.86 12.65
C GLU A 286 30.55 10.05 11.83
N ILE A 287 30.72 10.08 10.51
CA ILE A 287 30.11 9.17 9.56
C ILE A 287 31.13 8.95 8.43
N PRO A 288 31.22 7.76 7.82
CA PRO A 288 32.13 7.55 6.70
C PRO A 288 31.88 8.53 5.54
N GLU A 289 32.97 8.99 4.91
CA GLU A 289 32.91 9.93 3.80
C GLU A 289 32.07 9.38 2.62
N ASN A 290 31.37 10.27 1.91
CA ASN A 290 30.50 9.96 0.77
C ASN A 290 29.27 9.09 1.08
N GLN A 291 28.90 8.94 2.35
CA GLN A 291 27.64 8.28 2.74
C GLN A 291 26.50 9.30 2.88
N ALA A 292 25.33 8.95 2.33
CA ALA A 292 24.14 9.74 2.50
C ALA A 292 23.59 9.57 3.92
N ASP A 293 23.49 10.69 4.65
CA ASP A 293 22.96 10.71 6.03
C ASP A 293 21.62 11.45 6.08
N HIS A 294 20.54 10.67 6.00
CA HIS A 294 19.19 11.15 6.20
C HIS A 294 18.79 10.90 7.65
N GLY A 295 19.06 11.87 8.51
CA GLY A 295 18.77 11.76 9.93
C GLY A 295 18.70 13.11 10.64
N VAL A 296 18.34 13.04 11.92
CA VAL A 296 18.23 14.17 12.84
C VAL A 296 19.13 13.93 14.04
N VAL A 297 19.89 14.94 14.43
CA VAL A 297 20.60 14.97 15.70
C VAL A 297 19.86 15.90 16.66
N THR A 298 19.61 15.42 17.87
CA THR A 298 19.03 16.20 18.96
C THR A 298 20.04 16.28 20.09
N LEU A 299 20.39 17.50 20.49
CA LEU A 299 21.13 17.76 21.72
C LEU A 299 20.17 18.28 22.78
N SER A 300 20.24 17.75 23.99
CA SER A 300 19.43 18.19 25.13
C SER A 300 20.32 18.32 26.36
N ALA A 301 20.17 19.38 27.14
CA ALA A 301 20.93 19.66 28.34
C ALA A 301 20.00 19.95 29.52
N GLN A 302 20.08 19.12 30.56
CA GLN A 302 19.38 19.32 31.81
C GLN A 302 20.31 19.98 32.82
N ASN A 303 19.93 21.13 33.36
CA ASN A 303 20.65 21.76 34.46
C ASN A 303 20.54 20.85 35.71
N LEU A 304 21.68 20.46 36.28
CA LEU A 304 21.75 19.59 37.45
C LEU A 304 21.46 20.31 38.76
N ALA A 305 21.69 21.62 38.82
CA ALA A 305 21.34 22.45 39.98
C ALA A 305 19.83 22.72 40.04
N GLU A 306 19.17 22.78 38.89
CA GLU A 306 17.76 23.13 38.73
C GLU A 306 17.01 22.02 37.99
N SER A 307 16.97 20.83 38.60
CA SER A 307 16.42 19.61 37.97
C SER A 307 14.92 19.65 37.62
N MET A 308 14.20 20.69 38.05
CA MET A 308 12.79 20.91 37.74
C MET A 308 12.56 21.83 36.52
N GLU A 309 13.61 22.46 35.98
CA GLU A 309 13.50 23.23 34.75
C GLU A 309 13.47 22.34 33.51
N GLU A 310 12.80 22.81 32.46
CA GLU A 310 12.78 22.13 31.17
C GLU A 310 14.19 22.10 30.56
N PRO A 311 14.62 20.97 29.98
CA PRO A 311 15.94 20.87 29.39
C PRO A 311 16.07 21.77 28.16
N ILE A 312 17.23 22.39 28.02
CA ILE A 312 17.59 23.16 26.82
C ILE A 312 17.86 22.15 25.71
N PHE A 313 17.09 22.15 24.63
CA PHE A 313 17.32 21.23 23.51
C PHE A 313 17.34 21.93 22.16
N LYS A 314 18.02 21.31 21.20
CA LYS A 314 18.09 21.77 19.81
C LYS A 314 18.21 20.59 18.86
N GLU A 315 17.46 20.66 17.78
CA GLU A 315 17.45 19.66 16.71
C GLU A 315 18.19 20.16 15.47
N TYR A 316 18.83 19.23 14.78
CA TYR A 316 19.67 19.46 13.62
C TYR A 316 19.35 18.46 12.52
N GLN A 317 18.98 18.98 11.35
CA GLN A 317 18.92 18.17 10.13
C GLN A 317 20.36 17.88 9.66
N VAL A 318 20.71 16.61 9.56
CA VAL A 318 22.10 16.24 9.23
C VAL A 318 22.46 16.59 7.79
N ALA A 319 21.49 16.48 6.87
CA ALA A 319 21.67 16.83 5.46
C ALA A 319 22.15 18.29 5.24
N THR A 320 21.85 19.20 6.17
CA THR A 320 22.27 20.61 6.10
C THR A 320 23.52 20.93 6.92
N THR A 321 24.08 19.94 7.63
CA THR A 321 25.20 20.12 8.57
C THR A 321 26.34 19.14 8.27
N PRO A 322 27.03 19.29 7.12
CA PRO A 322 27.98 18.29 6.62
C PRO A 322 29.23 18.11 7.49
N ASN A 323 29.59 19.14 8.27
CA ASN A 323 30.83 19.14 9.07
C ASN A 323 30.76 18.24 10.32
N GLY A 324 29.62 17.58 10.58
CA GLY A 324 29.44 16.67 11.71
C GLY A 324 29.57 17.32 13.09
N THR A 325 29.50 18.65 13.17
CA THR A 325 29.64 19.40 14.43
C THR A 325 28.33 20.10 14.75
N PHE A 326 27.81 19.85 15.95
CA PHE A 326 26.56 20.41 16.45
C PHE A 326 26.84 21.23 17.71
N MET A 327 26.07 22.29 17.94
CA MET A 327 26.32 23.20 19.04
C MET A 327 25.12 23.36 19.98
N LEU A 328 25.36 23.69 21.25
CA LEU A 328 24.29 24.03 22.19
C LEU A 328 24.78 25.16 23.10
N GLN A 329 24.02 26.25 23.14
CA GLN A 329 24.32 27.38 24.01
C GLN A 329 23.77 27.10 25.41
N LEU A 330 24.60 27.29 26.43
CA LEU A 330 24.28 26.99 27.82
C LEU A 330 24.57 28.20 28.71
N GLU A 331 24.02 28.19 29.92
CA GLU A 331 24.31 29.22 30.91
C GLU A 331 25.61 28.90 31.66
N GLU A 332 26.36 29.94 31.98
CA GLU A 332 27.64 29.85 32.68
C GLU A 332 27.46 29.50 34.16
N GLY A 333 28.45 28.81 34.74
CA GLY A 333 28.49 28.47 36.16
C GLY A 333 27.63 27.27 36.56
N ASN A 334 27.00 26.60 35.59
CA ASN A 334 26.12 25.45 35.81
C ASN A 334 26.75 24.14 35.30
N ALA A 335 26.36 23.04 35.92
CA ALA A 335 26.65 21.68 35.46
C ALA A 335 25.43 21.11 34.74
N TYR A 336 25.65 20.44 33.61
CA TYR A 336 24.58 19.91 32.77
C TYR A 336 24.77 18.42 32.52
N ALA A 337 23.66 17.67 32.59
CA ALA A 337 23.56 16.34 32.00
C ALA A 337 23.11 16.49 30.54
N ILE A 338 23.97 16.08 29.62
CA ILE A 338 23.77 16.15 28.18
C ILE A 338 23.23 14.82 27.67
N THR A 339 22.26 14.90 26.78
CA THR A 339 21.78 13.80 25.95
C THR A 339 22.07 14.12 24.50
N TYR A 340 22.89 13.30 23.86
CA TYR A 340 23.00 13.22 22.42
C TYR A 340 22.05 12.13 21.92
N LYS A 341 21.22 12.44 20.93
CA LYS A 341 20.35 11.47 20.28
C LYS A 341 20.49 11.64 18.77
N TYR A 342 20.77 10.54 18.09
CA TYR A 342 20.71 10.48 16.62
C TYR A 342 19.56 9.58 16.20
N ILE A 343 18.77 10.05 15.25
CA ILE A 343 17.70 9.28 14.61
C ILE A 343 17.97 9.26 13.12
N LYS A 344 18.28 8.08 12.60
CA LYS A 344 18.34 7.79 11.18
C LYS A 344 16.93 7.55 10.64
N ALA A 345 16.61 8.13 9.49
CA ALA A 345 15.30 8.02 8.86
C ALA A 345 15.29 7.05 7.67
N LEU A 346 16.39 6.96 6.92
CA LEU A 346 16.53 6.08 5.74
C LEU A 346 17.84 5.31 5.80
N PRO A 347 17.90 4.07 5.26
CA PRO A 347 16.83 3.32 4.58
C PRO A 347 15.77 2.70 5.52
N PHE A 348 16.03 2.71 6.82
CA PHE A 348 15.12 2.32 7.89
C PHE A 348 15.40 3.17 9.12
N LYS A 349 14.44 3.20 10.06
CA LYS A 349 14.53 3.97 11.29
C LYS A 349 15.47 3.28 12.27
N TYR A 350 16.44 4.03 12.74
CA TYR A 350 17.38 3.56 13.77
C TYR A 350 17.74 4.73 14.67
N SER A 351 17.90 4.49 15.97
CA SER A 351 18.26 5.56 16.90
C SER A 351 19.34 5.13 17.89
N THR A 352 20.32 6.00 18.07
CA THR A 352 21.33 5.90 19.13
C THR A 352 21.15 7.03 20.12
N LYS A 353 21.60 6.80 21.35
CA LYS A 353 21.48 7.76 22.44
C LYS A 353 22.68 7.62 23.37
N ASP A 354 23.35 8.74 23.61
CA ASP A 354 24.49 8.84 24.51
C ASP A 354 24.25 9.89 25.58
N HIS A 355 24.90 9.69 26.72
CA HIS A 355 24.80 10.54 27.89
C HIS A 355 26.18 10.93 28.38
N PHE A 356 26.36 12.21 28.68
CA PHE A 356 27.59 12.71 29.29
C PHE A 356 27.30 13.96 30.12
N MET A 357 28.22 14.32 31.00
CA MET A 357 28.10 15.49 31.87
C MET A 357 29.16 16.52 31.49
N ILE A 358 28.81 17.80 31.59
CA ILE A 358 29.74 18.92 31.40
C ILE A 358 29.53 19.98 32.47
N GLU A 359 30.58 20.76 32.74
CA GLU A 359 30.50 21.95 33.57
C GLU A 359 30.86 23.18 32.72
N ILE A 360 30.02 24.21 32.79
CA ILE A 360 30.30 25.48 32.13
C ILE A 360 30.98 26.41 33.13
N PRO A 361 32.24 26.83 32.92
CA PRO A 361 32.92 27.70 33.86
C PRO A 361 32.21 29.05 33.93
N ALA A 362 32.02 29.58 35.14
CA ALA A 362 31.55 30.94 35.33
C ALA A 362 32.59 31.93 34.77
N SER A 363 32.16 32.92 33.98
CA SER A 363 33.05 34.00 33.54
C SER A 363 33.65 34.71 34.75
N LYS A 364 34.96 34.55 34.96
CA LYS A 364 35.70 35.35 35.92
C LYS A 364 35.65 36.79 35.43
N LYS A 365 34.82 37.63 36.07
CA LYS A 365 34.90 39.09 35.91
C LYS A 365 36.37 39.50 36.13
N SER A 366 36.95 40.04 35.06
CA SER A 366 38.35 40.44 34.89
C SER A 366 39.09 40.82 36.17
N GLY A 367 40.18 40.10 36.42
CA GLY A 367 41.18 40.35 37.45
C GLY A 367 42.38 39.42 37.30
N ASN A 368 43.15 39.61 36.22
CA ASN A 368 44.46 39.02 35.90
C ASN A 368 44.59 37.52 35.59
N SER A 369 45.00 37.27 34.33
CA SER A 369 45.99 36.28 33.86
C SER A 369 46.09 34.92 34.57
N SER A 370 45.55 33.88 33.94
CA SER A 370 46.33 32.73 33.44
C SER A 370 45.45 31.66 32.81
N ARG A 371 45.83 31.23 31.61
CA ARG A 371 45.64 29.90 30.98
C ARG A 371 44.20 29.35 30.92
N GLU A 372 43.60 29.43 29.72
CA GLU A 372 42.40 28.65 29.35
C GLU A 372 42.68 27.16 29.56
N GLU A 373 41.99 26.55 30.52
CA GLU A 373 41.97 25.12 30.73
C GLU A 373 40.88 24.55 29.81
N LEU A 374 41.29 23.86 28.75
CA LEU A 374 40.39 23.13 27.86
C LEU A 374 39.92 21.88 28.60
N ASP A 375 38.63 21.78 28.87
CA ASP A 375 38.02 20.50 29.22
C ASP A 375 37.68 19.76 27.91
N SER A 376 38.49 18.74 27.60
CA SER A 376 38.27 17.83 26.49
C SER A 376 38.03 16.44 27.05
N GLY A 377 36.76 16.03 27.09
CA GLY A 377 36.38 14.68 27.48
C GLY A 377 36.52 13.69 26.31
N SER A 378 37.26 12.61 26.53
CA SER A 378 37.09 11.36 25.78
C SER A 378 36.04 10.53 26.50
N LEU A 379 35.12 9.90 25.76
CA LEU A 379 34.20 8.91 26.32
C LEU A 379 35.01 7.84 27.07
N VAL A 380 34.73 7.70 28.37
CA VAL A 380 35.14 6.53 29.15
C VAL A 380 33.86 5.71 29.31
N ASP A 381 33.86 4.50 28.78
CA ASP A 381 32.76 3.55 28.92
C ASP A 381 32.41 3.35 30.40
N LEU A 382 31.29 3.94 30.83
CA LEU A 382 30.65 3.64 32.10
C LEU A 382 29.58 2.57 31.86
N TYR A 383 30.01 1.36 31.49
CA TYR A 383 29.17 0.17 31.67
C TYR A 383 29.16 -0.17 33.16
N GLY A 384 28.05 0.15 33.83
CA GLY A 384 27.80 -0.29 35.19
C GLY A 384 26.64 0.42 35.86
N LEU A 385 25.40 0.00 35.52
CA LEU A 385 24.31 -0.34 36.46
C LEU A 385 23.08 -0.87 35.73
#